data_AF-A0A7W0WQE0-F1
#
_entry.id   AF-A0A7W0WQE0-F1
#
_cell.length_a   1.000
_cell.length_b   1.000
_cell.length_c   1.000
_cell.angle_alpha   90.00
_cell.angle_beta   90.00
_cell.angle_gamma   90.00
#
_symmetry.space_group_name_H-M   'P 1'
#
loop_
_entity.id
_entity.type
_entity.pdbx_description
1 polymer ?
#
loop_
_entity_poly.entity_id
_entity_poly.type
_entity_poly.pdbx_seq_one_letter_code
_entity_poly.pdbx_strand_id
1 'polypeptide(L)'
;MSRHGGLSVVKVGGSLSAVPGALDAVGATLAAAGRRHRIVVVPGGGPFADAVREFERRDRLSPDAAHWMAILGMDQYAHVLAERIAGAVLVEEPGSIGVAVGAAGIAVLAPSRWMRAADVLEHSWAATSDSVAAFVAGALDAERLVLIKPADGGSGTELVDSCFASVLPSGLPYAIIGWEQAGELERMLEGA
;
A
#
# COMPACT_ATOMS: atom_id res chain seq x y z
N MET A 1 -12.25 10.99 -20.50
CA MET A 1 -10.80 11.24 -20.61
C MET A 1 -10.13 9.88 -20.61
N SER A 2 -9.25 9.58 -21.57
CA SER A 2 -8.48 8.34 -21.59
C SER A 2 -7.42 8.39 -20.49
N ARG A 3 -7.22 7.28 -19.77
CA ARG A 3 -6.14 7.15 -18.78
C ARG A 3 -4.86 6.78 -19.51
N HIS A 4 -3.74 7.33 -19.08
CA HIS A 4 -2.44 7.21 -19.74
C HIS A 4 -1.51 6.33 -18.88
N GLY A 5 -0.59 5.61 -19.52
CA GLY A 5 0.38 4.73 -18.85
C GLY A 5 -0.20 3.39 -18.38
N GLY A 6 0.68 2.51 -17.92
CA GLY A 6 0.35 1.24 -17.29
C GLY A 6 -0.06 1.41 -15.83
N LEU A 7 -0.16 0.29 -15.12
CA LEU A 7 -0.64 0.26 -13.75
C LEU A 7 0.47 0.70 -12.79
N SER A 8 0.15 1.59 -11.85
CA SER A 8 1.05 1.92 -10.74
C SER A 8 0.47 1.41 -9.42
N VAL A 9 1.34 0.88 -8.56
CA VAL A 9 0.98 0.54 -7.17
C VAL A 9 1.44 1.66 -6.25
N VAL A 10 0.56 2.14 -5.38
CA VAL A 10 0.88 3.15 -4.38
C VAL A 10 0.57 2.60 -3.00
N LYS A 11 1.59 2.46 -2.17
CA LYS A 11 1.42 2.08 -0.76
C LYS A 11 1.22 3.31 0.09
N VAL A 12 0.21 3.30 0.96
CA VAL A 12 -0.05 4.36 1.94
C VAL A 12 0.33 3.89 3.34
N GLY A 13 1.33 4.54 3.94
CA GLY A 13 1.84 4.20 5.26
C GLY A 13 0.79 4.30 6.36
N GLY A 14 0.68 3.25 7.17
CA GLY A 14 -0.28 3.18 8.27
C GLY A 14 -0.13 4.28 9.33
N SER A 15 1.12 4.67 9.60
CA SER A 15 1.44 5.74 10.56
C SER A 15 0.92 7.12 10.14
N LEU A 16 0.53 7.31 8.88
CA LEU A 16 -0.07 8.57 8.41
C LEU A 16 -1.40 8.88 9.11
N SER A 17 -2.10 7.87 9.66
CA SER A 17 -3.32 8.12 10.45
C SER A 17 -3.05 8.89 11.76
N ALA A 18 -1.81 8.87 12.25
CA ALA A 18 -1.40 9.62 13.44
C ALA A 18 -0.95 11.05 13.12
N VAL A 19 -0.79 11.40 11.84
CA VAL A 19 -0.35 12.74 11.40
C VAL A 19 -1.60 13.56 11.02
N PRO A 20 -1.91 14.66 11.75
CA PRO A 20 -3.08 15.48 11.47
C PRO A 20 -3.10 15.97 10.01
N GLY A 21 -4.21 15.70 9.30
CA GLY A 21 -4.42 16.15 7.91
C GLY A 21 -3.68 15.35 6.83
N ALA A 22 -2.74 14.46 7.18
CA ALA A 22 -1.94 13.74 6.18
C ALA A 22 -2.79 12.82 5.31
N LEU A 23 -3.74 12.07 5.89
CA LEU A 23 -4.62 11.19 5.12
C LEU A 23 -5.55 11.94 4.17
N ASP A 24 -6.01 13.12 4.55
CA ASP A 24 -6.87 13.94 3.70
C ASP A 24 -6.06 14.50 2.51
N ALA A 25 -4.84 14.97 2.77
CA ALA A 25 -3.95 15.47 1.72
C ALA A 25 -3.54 14.36 0.74
N VAL A 26 -3.14 13.19 1.24
CA VAL A 26 -2.80 12.01 0.43
C VAL A 26 -4.02 11.50 -0.32
N GLY A 27 -5.18 11.45 0.32
CA GLY A 27 -6.44 11.02 -0.29
C GLY A 27 -6.87 11.92 -1.46
N ALA A 28 -6.80 13.23 -1.27
CA ALA A 28 -7.09 14.21 -2.32
C ALA A 28 -6.12 14.08 -3.51
N THR A 29 -4.84 13.89 -3.22
CA THR A 29 -3.80 13.68 -4.24
C THR A 29 -4.05 12.42 -5.05
N LEU A 30 -4.31 11.30 -4.39
CA LEU A 30 -4.61 10.02 -5.03
C LEU A 30 -5.88 10.08 -5.88
N ALA A 31 -6.91 10.77 -5.39
CA ALA A 31 -8.15 10.98 -6.15
C ALA A 31 -7.93 11.85 -7.39
N ALA A 32 -7.06 12.86 -7.34
CA ALA A 32 -6.69 13.68 -8.50
C ALA A 32 -5.89 12.86 -9.52
N ALA A 33 -4.81 12.19 -9.09
CA ALA A 33 -3.98 11.35 -9.94
C ALA A 33 -4.79 10.20 -10.58
N GLY A 34 -5.72 9.62 -9.81
CA GLY A 34 -6.69 8.63 -10.22
C GLY A 34 -7.73 9.13 -11.23
N ARG A 35 -7.61 10.34 -11.80
CA ARG A 35 -8.37 10.78 -13.00
C ARG A 35 -7.61 10.55 -14.30
N ARG A 36 -6.28 10.48 -14.23
CA ARG A 36 -5.38 10.41 -15.40
C ARG A 36 -4.59 9.10 -15.45
N HIS A 37 -4.34 8.48 -14.31
CA HIS A 37 -3.54 7.27 -14.18
C HIS A 37 -4.38 6.06 -13.72
N ARG A 38 -3.78 4.87 -13.81
CA ARG A 38 -4.32 3.61 -13.31
C ARG A 38 -3.58 3.25 -12.03
N ILE A 39 -4.27 3.29 -10.88
CA ILE A 39 -3.64 3.20 -9.56
C ILE A 39 -4.27 2.06 -8.75
N VAL A 40 -3.44 1.24 -8.12
CA VAL A 40 -3.85 0.34 -7.04
C VAL A 40 -3.21 0.83 -5.75
N VAL A 41 -4.03 1.10 -4.75
CA VAL A 41 -3.58 1.52 -3.43
C VAL A 41 -3.45 0.29 -2.53
N VAL A 42 -2.26 0.12 -1.94
CA VAL A 42 -2.00 -0.91 -0.91
C VAL A 42 -1.95 -0.24 0.46
N PRO A 43 -2.80 -0.63 1.41
CA PRO A 43 -2.82 -0.05 2.74
C PRO A 43 -1.60 -0.50 3.57
N GLY A 44 -1.16 0.35 4.49
CA GLY A 44 -0.37 -0.07 5.64
C GLY A 44 -1.22 -0.82 6.68
N GLY A 45 -0.62 -1.13 7.85
CA GLY A 45 -1.36 -1.74 8.96
C GLY A 45 -2.02 -0.73 9.92
N GLY A 46 -1.46 0.48 10.03
CA GLY A 46 -1.97 1.57 10.85
C GLY A 46 -2.24 1.18 12.31
N PRO A 47 -3.21 1.80 12.99
CA PRO A 47 -3.53 1.50 14.39
C PRO A 47 -4.01 0.05 14.58
N PHE A 48 -4.47 -0.61 13.51
CA PHE A 48 -4.94 -1.99 13.57
C PHE A 48 -3.78 -2.97 13.73
N ALA A 49 -2.70 -2.83 12.95
CA ALA A 49 -1.50 -3.65 13.14
C ALA A 49 -0.75 -3.30 14.44
N ASP A 50 -0.80 -2.03 14.89
CA ASP A 50 -0.22 -1.65 16.18
C ASP A 50 -0.93 -2.35 17.35
N ALA A 51 -2.26 -2.50 17.28
CA ALA A 51 -3.02 -3.26 18.26
C ALA A 51 -2.62 -4.75 18.28
N VAL A 52 -2.37 -5.36 17.11
CA VAL A 52 -1.85 -6.74 17.02
C VAL A 52 -0.48 -6.85 17.66
N ARG A 53 0.40 -5.87 17.44
CA ARG A 53 1.75 -5.83 18.03
C ARG A 53 1.71 -5.73 19.55
N GLU A 54 0.77 -4.96 20.09
CA GLU A 54 0.54 -4.89 21.53
C GLU A 54 0.01 -6.22 22.08
N PHE A 55 -0.96 -6.82 21.41
CA PHE A 55 -1.51 -8.12 21.80
C PHE A 55 -0.45 -9.23 21.77
N GLU A 56 0.38 -9.28 20.74
CA GLU A 56 1.51 -10.22 20.66
C GLU A 56 2.47 -10.05 21.84
N ARG A 57 2.86 -8.82 22.19
CA ARG A 57 3.74 -8.56 23.34
C ARG A 57 3.14 -9.04 24.66
N ARG A 58 1.84 -8.83 24.84
CA ARG A 58 1.14 -9.15 26.09
C ARG A 58 0.79 -10.64 26.21
N ASP A 59 0.24 -11.23 25.15
CA ASP A 59 -0.36 -12.55 25.14
C ASP A 59 0.52 -13.62 24.46
N ARG A 60 1.69 -13.23 23.93
CA ARG A 60 2.70 -14.10 23.31
C ARG A 60 2.13 -14.91 22.14
N LEU A 61 1.51 -14.20 21.19
CA LEU A 61 1.03 -14.81 19.94
C LEU A 61 2.16 -15.52 19.19
N SER A 62 1.81 -16.56 18.43
CA SER A 62 2.75 -17.15 17.48
C SER A 62 3.02 -16.16 16.33
N PRO A 63 4.20 -16.23 15.69
CA PRO A 63 4.50 -15.38 14.53
C PRO A 63 3.48 -15.50 13.40
N ASP A 64 2.99 -16.72 13.10
CA ASP A 64 1.92 -16.96 12.11
C ASP A 64 0.61 -16.25 12.50
N ALA A 65 0.17 -16.37 13.76
CA ALA A 65 -1.05 -15.70 14.21
C ALA A 65 -0.92 -14.16 14.14
N ALA A 66 0.20 -13.62 14.63
CA ALA A 66 0.47 -12.18 14.58
C ALA A 66 0.54 -11.67 13.13
N HIS A 67 1.19 -12.41 12.23
CA HIS A 67 1.29 -12.08 10.81
C HIS A 67 -0.09 -11.97 10.16
N TRP A 68 -0.94 -12.98 10.31
CA TRP A 68 -2.28 -12.96 9.71
C TRP A 68 -3.21 -11.93 10.36
N MET A 69 -3.11 -11.73 11.67
CA MET A 69 -3.86 -10.66 12.34
C MET A 69 -3.45 -9.27 11.85
N ALA A 70 -2.15 -9.04 11.63
CA ALA A 70 -1.65 -7.77 11.10
C ALA A 70 -2.14 -7.53 9.66
N ILE A 71 -2.14 -8.56 8.82
CA ILE A 71 -2.68 -8.50 7.46
C ILE A 71 -4.19 -8.21 7.47
N LEU A 72 -4.98 -8.82 8.36
CA LEU A 72 -6.40 -8.47 8.55
C LEU A 72 -6.57 -7.01 9.03
N GLY A 73 -5.60 -6.48 9.79
CA GLY A 73 -5.56 -5.06 10.13
C GLY A 73 -5.39 -4.15 8.90
N MET A 74 -4.68 -4.62 7.87
CA MET A 74 -4.53 -3.88 6.61
C MET A 74 -5.86 -3.76 5.85
N ASP A 75 -6.74 -4.77 5.90
CA ASP A 75 -8.09 -4.68 5.33
C ASP A 75 -8.91 -3.58 6.02
N GLN A 76 -8.86 -3.51 7.35
CA GLN A 76 -9.53 -2.44 8.10
C GLN A 76 -9.01 -1.06 7.67
N TYR A 77 -7.70 -0.94 7.45
CA TYR A 77 -7.13 0.29 6.95
C TYR A 77 -7.50 0.58 5.48
N ALA A 78 -7.68 -0.45 4.66
CA ALA A 78 -8.20 -0.31 3.29
C ALA A 78 -9.56 0.40 3.27
N HIS A 79 -10.46 0.05 4.19
CA HIS A 79 -11.75 0.74 4.34
C HIS A 79 -11.57 2.23 4.68
N VAL A 80 -10.65 2.57 5.58
CA VAL A 80 -10.34 3.97 5.92
C VAL A 80 -9.84 4.72 4.69
N LEU A 81 -8.94 4.13 3.91
CA LEU A 81 -8.40 4.75 2.71
C LEU A 81 -9.46 4.90 1.61
N ALA A 82 -10.30 3.89 1.40
CA ALA A 82 -11.37 3.96 0.40
C ALA A 82 -12.38 5.08 0.71
N GLU A 83 -12.68 5.33 1.99
CA GLU A 83 -13.50 6.47 2.42
C GLU A 83 -12.82 7.83 2.16
N ARG A 84 -11.50 7.91 2.33
CA ARG A 84 -10.74 9.16 2.19
C ARG A 84 -10.31 9.48 0.75
N ILE A 85 -10.26 8.49 -0.13
CA ILE A 85 -9.87 8.66 -1.53
C ILE A 85 -11.14 8.72 -2.38
N ALA A 86 -11.57 9.95 -2.69
CA ALA A 86 -12.78 10.18 -3.46
C ALA A 86 -12.77 9.42 -4.80
N GLY A 87 -13.80 8.61 -5.03
CA GLY A 87 -13.97 7.81 -6.24
C GLY A 87 -13.18 6.49 -6.25
N ALA A 88 -12.48 6.12 -5.19
CA ALA A 88 -11.82 4.83 -5.11
C ALA A 88 -12.81 3.69 -4.88
N VAL A 89 -12.49 2.55 -5.49
CA VAL A 89 -13.26 1.31 -5.32
C VAL A 89 -12.46 0.34 -4.45
N LEU A 90 -13.02 -0.06 -3.31
CA LEU A 90 -12.44 -1.11 -2.48
C LEU A 90 -12.54 -2.45 -3.20
N VAL A 91 -11.46 -3.22 -3.22
CA VAL A 91 -11.39 -4.55 -3.82
C VAL A 91 -10.73 -5.53 -2.86
N GLU A 92 -11.31 -6.72 -2.71
CA GLU A 92 -10.76 -7.80 -1.88
C GLU A 92 -10.12 -8.91 -2.73
N GLU A 93 -10.54 -9.03 -3.99
CA GLU A 93 -10.15 -10.12 -4.89
C GLU A 93 -9.27 -9.58 -6.03
N PRO A 94 -8.13 -10.22 -6.34
CA PRO A 94 -7.19 -9.73 -7.37
C PRO A 94 -7.83 -9.62 -8.75
N GLY A 95 -8.72 -10.55 -9.09
CA GLY A 95 -9.44 -10.56 -10.37
C GLY A 95 -10.35 -9.34 -10.58
N SER A 96 -10.75 -8.66 -9.51
CA SER A 96 -11.62 -7.47 -9.57
C SER A 96 -10.84 -6.16 -9.77
N ILE A 97 -9.52 -6.16 -9.58
CA ILE A 97 -8.66 -4.96 -9.67
C ILE A 97 -8.76 -4.33 -11.06
N GLY A 98 -8.65 -5.14 -12.12
CA GLY A 98 -8.66 -4.63 -13.49
C GLY A 98 -9.95 -3.88 -13.85
N VAL A 99 -11.10 -4.42 -13.42
CA VAL A 99 -12.42 -3.81 -13.63
C VAL A 99 -12.56 -2.52 -12.82
N ALA A 100 -12.21 -2.55 -11.54
CA ALA A 100 -12.27 -1.39 -10.65
C ALA A 100 -11.40 -0.24 -11.16
N VAL A 101 -10.14 -0.52 -11.53
CA VAL A 101 -9.22 0.47 -12.10
C VAL A 101 -9.70 0.94 -13.47
N GLY A 102 -10.27 0.06 -14.30
CA GLY A 102 -10.83 0.45 -15.61
C GLY A 102 -11.99 1.44 -15.49
N ALA A 103 -12.88 1.23 -14.53
CA ALA A 103 -14.06 2.08 -14.32
C ALA A 103 -13.76 3.37 -13.54
N ALA A 104 -13.05 3.24 -12.41
CA ALA A 104 -12.85 4.34 -11.46
C ALA A 104 -11.45 4.95 -11.52
N GLY A 105 -10.48 4.24 -12.09
CA GLY A 105 -9.07 4.66 -12.15
C GLY A 105 -8.22 4.27 -10.98
N ILE A 106 -8.85 4.17 -9.82
CA ILE A 106 -8.18 3.90 -8.57
C ILE A 106 -8.96 2.85 -7.79
N ALA A 107 -8.24 1.81 -7.38
CA ALA A 107 -8.75 0.77 -6.51
C ALA A 107 -7.96 0.77 -5.20
N VAL A 108 -8.61 0.51 -4.08
CA VAL A 108 -7.93 0.23 -2.79
C VAL A 108 -8.03 -1.25 -2.52
N LEU A 109 -6.90 -1.92 -2.36
CA LEU A 109 -6.86 -3.35 -2.08
C LEU A 109 -7.01 -3.59 -0.57
N ALA A 110 -7.99 -4.42 -0.18
CA ALA A 110 -8.00 -5.15 1.09
C ALA A 110 -7.22 -6.46 0.88
N PRO A 111 -5.94 -6.55 1.32
CA PRO A 111 -5.02 -7.56 0.83
C PRO A 111 -5.19 -8.96 1.45
N SER A 112 -5.95 -9.13 2.53
CA SER A 112 -5.86 -10.34 3.35
C SER A 112 -6.14 -11.63 2.60
N ARG A 113 -7.19 -11.65 1.76
CA ARG A 113 -7.57 -12.83 0.98
C ARG A 113 -6.49 -13.23 -0.01
N TRP A 114 -5.95 -12.24 -0.73
CA TRP A 114 -4.89 -12.48 -1.70
C TRP A 114 -3.62 -12.96 -1.01
N MET A 115 -3.19 -12.27 0.04
CA MET A 115 -1.98 -12.64 0.77
C MET A 115 -2.10 -14.03 1.40
N ARG A 116 -3.30 -14.41 1.88
CA ARG A 116 -3.56 -15.76 2.40
C ARG A 116 -3.49 -16.84 1.33
N ALA A 117 -3.95 -16.54 0.12
CA ALA A 117 -3.90 -17.48 -1.00
C ALA A 117 -2.48 -17.65 -1.56
N ALA A 118 -1.68 -16.59 -1.54
CA ALA A 118 -0.30 -16.61 -2.05
C ALA A 118 0.71 -17.15 -1.02
N ASP A 119 0.57 -16.74 0.24
CA ASP A 119 1.42 -17.11 1.38
C ASP A 119 2.93 -17.11 1.07
N VAL A 120 3.41 -16.01 0.49
CA VAL A 120 4.79 -15.88 0.01
C VAL A 120 5.72 -15.11 0.95
N LEU A 121 5.17 -14.47 1.99
CA LEU A 121 5.93 -13.62 2.90
C LEU A 121 6.35 -14.40 4.14
N GLU A 122 7.49 -14.02 4.72
CA GLU A 122 7.89 -14.54 6.02
C GLU A 122 6.86 -14.15 7.09
N HIS A 123 6.46 -15.11 7.91
CA HIS A 123 5.57 -14.87 9.05
C HIS A 123 6.34 -14.29 10.22
N SER A 124 6.78 -13.05 10.07
CA SER A 124 7.46 -12.29 11.12
C SER A 124 7.29 -10.80 10.84
N TRP A 125 7.72 -9.97 11.80
CA TRP A 125 7.75 -8.51 11.60
C TRP A 125 8.86 -8.04 10.65
N ALA A 126 9.70 -8.94 10.12
CA ALA A 126 10.65 -8.62 9.07
C ALA A 126 9.94 -8.37 7.73
N ALA A 127 8.74 -8.93 7.53
CA ALA A 127 7.85 -8.62 6.42
C ALA A 127 6.70 -7.74 6.90
N THR A 128 6.50 -6.58 6.28
CA THR A 128 5.40 -5.65 6.61
C THR A 128 4.63 -5.24 5.35
N SER A 129 3.79 -4.21 5.49
CA SER A 129 3.03 -3.64 4.36
C SER A 129 3.90 -3.19 3.18
N ASP A 130 5.20 -2.91 3.37
CA ASP A 130 6.08 -2.57 2.26
C ASP A 130 6.36 -3.81 1.39
N SER A 131 6.71 -4.95 2.02
CA SER A 131 6.82 -6.24 1.33
C SER A 131 5.51 -6.68 0.66
N VAL A 132 4.37 -6.45 1.30
CA VAL A 132 3.05 -6.70 0.67
C VAL A 132 2.89 -5.86 -0.60
N ALA A 133 3.25 -4.56 -0.55
CA ALA A 133 3.15 -3.70 -1.71
C ALA A 133 4.12 -4.10 -2.84
N ALA A 134 5.34 -4.54 -2.51
CA ALA A 134 6.30 -5.08 -3.47
C ALA A 134 5.77 -6.33 -4.19
N PHE A 135 5.23 -7.28 -3.41
CA PHE A 135 4.59 -8.48 -3.96
C PHE A 135 3.44 -8.12 -4.90
N VAL A 136 2.51 -7.27 -4.45
CA VAL A 136 1.34 -6.86 -5.24
C VAL A 136 1.78 -6.15 -6.52
N ALA A 137 2.79 -5.29 -6.47
CA ALA A 137 3.31 -4.61 -7.66
C ALA A 137 3.87 -5.60 -8.68
N GLY A 138 4.61 -6.62 -8.24
CA GLY A 138 5.09 -7.68 -9.12
C GLY A 138 3.98 -8.55 -9.70
N ALA A 139 3.04 -8.97 -8.86
CA ALA A 139 1.94 -9.84 -9.29
C ALA A 139 0.98 -9.16 -10.28
N LEU A 140 0.95 -7.82 -10.29
CA LEU A 140 0.14 -7.02 -11.23
C LEU A 140 0.91 -6.50 -12.45
N ASP A 141 2.20 -6.85 -12.58
CA ASP A 141 3.08 -6.31 -13.62
C ASP A 141 3.03 -4.76 -13.66
N ALA A 142 3.10 -4.16 -12.46
CA ALA A 142 3.03 -2.71 -12.32
C ALA A 142 4.24 -2.05 -12.96
N GLU A 143 4.05 -0.88 -13.57
CA GLU A 143 5.14 -0.09 -14.13
C GLU A 143 6.05 0.49 -13.05
N ARG A 144 5.51 0.72 -11.85
CA ARG A 144 6.23 1.28 -10.71
C ARG A 144 5.50 1.07 -9.39
N LEU A 145 6.26 1.17 -8.31
CA LEU A 145 5.78 1.21 -6.93
C LEU A 145 6.14 2.53 -6.25
N VAL A 146 5.18 3.21 -5.63
CA VAL A 146 5.43 4.40 -4.80
C VAL A 146 5.02 4.11 -3.36
N LEU A 147 5.88 4.38 -2.40
CA LEU A 147 5.60 4.22 -0.98
C LEU A 147 5.49 5.60 -0.32
N ILE A 148 4.28 5.96 0.11
CA ILE A 148 4.02 7.21 0.83
C ILE A 148 4.15 6.94 2.34
N LYS A 149 5.02 7.68 3.02
CA LYS A 149 5.34 7.54 4.45
C LYS A 149 5.27 8.90 5.17
N PRO A 150 5.23 8.95 6.52
CA PRO A 150 5.42 10.20 7.26
C PRO A 150 6.72 10.91 6.85
N ALA A 151 6.80 12.24 6.97
CA ALA A 151 8.06 12.99 6.74
C ALA A 151 9.21 12.45 7.59
N ASP A 152 10.41 12.55 7.00
CA ASP A 152 11.75 12.30 7.55
C ASP A 152 11.94 10.99 8.33
N GLY A 153 12.77 10.11 7.75
CA GLY A 153 13.24 8.93 8.48
C GLY A 153 14.36 8.10 7.86
N GLY A 154 14.86 8.41 6.66
CA GLY A 154 15.98 7.67 6.09
C GLY A 154 16.22 7.96 4.61
N SER A 155 17.45 7.74 4.17
CA SER A 155 17.81 7.68 2.75
C SER A 155 18.23 6.24 2.45
N GLY A 156 17.65 5.62 1.41
CA GLY A 156 18.01 4.25 0.99
C GLY A 156 17.18 3.12 1.62
N THR A 157 17.73 1.90 1.56
CA THR A 157 17.10 0.61 1.89
C THR A 157 16.64 0.45 3.34
N GLU A 158 17.07 1.33 4.27
CA GLU A 158 16.64 1.32 5.68
C GLU A 158 15.20 1.80 5.89
N LEU A 159 14.59 2.39 4.85
CA LEU A 159 13.23 2.90 4.94
C LEU A 159 12.17 1.80 4.84
N VAL A 160 12.48 0.66 4.23
CA VAL A 160 11.56 -0.46 3.99
C VAL A 160 11.87 -1.64 4.90
N ASP A 161 10.91 -2.54 5.06
CA ASP A 161 11.13 -3.76 5.85
C ASP A 161 12.17 -4.69 5.22
N SER A 162 12.75 -5.58 6.04
CA SER A 162 13.90 -6.40 5.65
C SER A 162 13.59 -7.42 4.55
N CYS A 163 12.32 -7.81 4.39
CA CYS A 163 11.91 -8.68 3.30
C CYS A 163 11.69 -7.93 1.98
N PHE A 164 11.55 -6.60 1.99
CA PHE A 164 11.15 -5.85 0.79
C PHE A 164 11.99 -6.18 -0.45
N ALA A 165 13.32 -6.21 -0.31
CA ALA A 165 14.24 -6.45 -1.42
C ALA A 165 14.15 -7.89 -1.97
N SER A 166 13.76 -8.88 -1.16
CA SER A 166 13.62 -10.27 -1.65
C SER A 166 12.33 -10.49 -2.43
N VAL A 167 11.32 -9.65 -2.20
CA VAL A 167 10.00 -9.76 -2.86
C VAL A 167 9.83 -8.74 -3.98
N LEU A 168 10.64 -7.68 -4.02
CA LEU A 168 10.63 -6.70 -5.11
C LEU A 168 11.06 -7.35 -6.43
N PRO A 169 10.24 -7.30 -7.49
CA PRO A 169 10.63 -7.81 -8.79
C PRO A 169 11.89 -7.13 -9.32
N SER A 170 12.76 -7.92 -9.96
CA SER A 170 13.98 -7.39 -10.57
C SER A 170 13.65 -6.33 -11.61
N GLY A 171 14.22 -5.14 -11.44
CA GLY A 171 14.06 -4.02 -12.38
C GLY A 171 12.78 -3.20 -12.19
N LEU A 172 11.89 -3.54 -11.23
CA LEU A 172 10.72 -2.71 -10.93
C LEU A 172 11.18 -1.37 -10.32
N PRO A 173 10.90 -0.23 -10.97
CA PRO A 173 11.20 1.08 -10.39
C PRO A 173 10.35 1.33 -9.14
N TYR A 174 10.97 1.83 -8.07
CA TYR A 174 10.23 2.28 -6.90
C TYR A 174 10.75 3.60 -6.33
N ALA A 175 9.87 4.33 -5.66
CA ALA A 175 10.19 5.55 -4.94
C ALA A 175 9.57 5.52 -3.54
N ILE A 176 10.27 6.10 -2.57
CA ILE A 176 9.75 6.32 -1.21
C ILE A 176 9.68 7.83 -1.01
N ILE A 177 8.51 8.33 -0.62
CA ILE A 177 8.26 9.77 -0.47
C ILE A 177 7.58 10.07 0.86
N GLY A 178 7.87 11.24 1.40
CA GLY A 178 7.08 11.82 2.49
C GLY A 178 5.70 12.23 1.99
N TRP A 179 4.68 12.21 2.85
CA TRP A 179 3.33 12.66 2.50
C TRP A 179 3.27 14.14 2.11
N GLU A 180 4.20 14.97 2.59
CA GLU A 180 4.37 16.37 2.18
C GLU A 180 4.73 16.48 0.70
N GLN A 181 5.40 15.47 0.16
CA GLN A 181 5.79 15.36 -1.25
C GLN A 181 4.68 14.68 -2.08
N ALA A 182 3.53 14.34 -1.49
CA ALA A 182 2.44 13.69 -2.24
C ALA A 182 1.98 14.54 -3.43
N GLY A 183 2.05 15.87 -3.36
CA GLY A 183 1.77 16.75 -4.50
C GLY A 183 2.64 16.50 -5.75
N GLU A 184 3.76 15.78 -5.61
CA GLU A 184 4.63 15.37 -6.71
C GLU A 184 4.23 14.04 -7.34
N LEU A 185 3.23 13.34 -6.77
CA LEU A 185 2.82 11.99 -7.19
C LEU A 185 2.47 11.93 -8.68
N GLU A 186 1.71 12.89 -9.22
CA GLU A 186 1.37 12.88 -10.65
C GLU A 186 2.62 12.91 -11.54
N ARG A 187 3.60 13.77 -11.23
CA ARG A 187 4.89 13.81 -11.97
C ARG A 187 5.62 12.46 -11.87
N MET A 188 5.59 11.82 -10.70
CA MET A 188 6.20 10.50 -10.50
C MET A 188 5.45 9.39 -11.24
N LEU A 189 4.17 9.55 -11.55
CA LEU A 189 3.37 8.59 -12.31
C LEU A 189 3.47 8.80 -13.83
N GLU A 190 3.79 10.01 -14.29
CA GLU A 190 3.96 10.33 -15.72
C GLU A 190 5.25 9.75 -16.33
N GLY A 191 6.23 9.37 -15.50
CA GLY A 191 7.54 8.87 -15.96
C GLY A 191 8.58 9.97 -16.09
N ALA A 192 9.81 9.65 -15.67
CA ALA A 192 11.02 10.41 -15.98
C ALA A 192 11.51 10.08 -17.38
#